data_AF-A0A1Q6V2K6-F1
#
_entry.id   AF-A0A1Q6V2K6-F1
#
_cell.length_a   1.000
_cell.length_b   1.000
_cell.length_c   1.000
_cell.angle_alpha   90.00
_cell.angle_beta   90.00
_cell.angle_gamma   90.00
#
_symmetry.space_group_name_H-M   'P 1'
#
loop_
_entity.id
_entity.type
_entity.pdbx_description
1 polymer ?
#
loop_
_entity_poly.entity_id
_entity_poly.type
_entity_poly.pdbx_seq_one_letter_code
_entity_poly.pdbx_strand_id
1 'polypeptide(L)' 'MTEMDKIKIEIENITDPAEMAGYLDAIRVAAALYCKDNYQDGVIIENGKIEDITIYGMIEYLQKKVNEN' A
#
# COMPACT_ATOMS: atom_id res chain seq x y z
N MET A 1 8.01 12.40 -5.58
CA MET A 1 7.79 11.13 -6.33
C MET A 1 6.42 10.55 -6.00
N THR A 2 5.89 9.61 -6.78
CA THR A 2 4.70 8.82 -6.36
C THR A 2 5.12 7.69 -5.43
N GLU A 3 4.19 7.10 -4.68
CA GLU A 3 4.48 5.91 -3.87
C GLU A 3 4.95 4.75 -4.77
N MET A 4 4.37 4.61 -5.98
CA MET A 4 4.83 3.64 -6.98
C MET A 4 6.31 3.82 -7.37
N ASP A 5 6.76 5.07 -7.54
CA ASP A 5 8.16 5.36 -7.88
C ASP A 5 9.10 4.96 -6.75
N LYS A 6 8.73 5.27 -5.50
CA LYS A 6 9.48 4.86 -4.31
C LYS A 6 9.57 3.33 -4.22
N ILE A 7 8.45 2.64 -4.42
CA ILE A 7 8.38 1.18 -4.35
C ILE A 7 9.30 0.53 -5.38
N LYS A 8 9.37 1.04 -6.61
CA LYS A 8 10.28 0.52 -7.64
C LYS A 8 11.74 0.56 -7.19
N ILE A 9 12.16 1.69 -6.61
CA ILE A 9 13.53 1.87 -6.11
C ILE A 9 13.82 0.89 -4.96
N GLU A 10 12.87 0.71 -4.05
CA GLU A 10 13.05 -0.16 -2.88
C GLU A 10 13.13 -1.64 -3.30
N ILE A 11 12.26 -2.09 -4.21
CA ILE A 11 12.23 -3.48 -4.70
C ILE A 11 13.53 -3.87 -5.42
N GLU A 12 14.17 -2.96 -6.14
CA GLU A 12 15.45 -3.23 -6.83
C GLU A 12 16.57 -3.68 -5.89
N ASN A 13 16.48 -3.33 -4.60
CA ASN A 13 17.51 -3.65 -3.61
C ASN A 13 17.21 -4.93 -2.81
N ILE A 14 16.02 -5.50 -2.93
CA ILE A 14 15.61 -6.70 -2.19
C ILE A 14 16.17 -7.95 -2.88
N THR A 15 16.99 -8.70 -2.16
CA THR A 15 17.64 -9.92 -2.68
C THR A 15 17.17 -11.20 -2.00
N ASP A 16 16.51 -11.09 -0.84
CA ASP A 16 15.97 -12.22 -0.09
C ASP A 16 14.46 -12.38 -0.32
N PRO A 17 13.95 -13.60 -0.61
CA PRO A 17 12.52 -13.82 -0.81
C PRO A 17 11.64 -13.51 0.41
N ALA A 18 12.13 -13.68 1.64
CA ALA A 18 11.36 -13.36 2.83
C ALA A 18 11.24 -11.84 3.02
N GLU A 19 12.30 -11.09 2.70
CA GLU A 19 12.25 -9.63 2.63
C GLU A 19 11.24 -9.15 1.59
N MET A 20 11.23 -9.75 0.38
CA MET A 20 10.24 -9.43 -0.66
C MET A 20 8.81 -9.70 -0.19
N ALA A 21 8.56 -10.84 0.44
CA ALA A 21 7.24 -11.19 0.95
C ALA A 21 6.77 -10.20 2.02
N GLY A 22 7.63 -9.86 2.98
CA GLY A 22 7.30 -8.89 4.03
C GLY A 22 7.07 -7.49 3.49
N TYR A 23 7.85 -7.08 2.49
CA TYR A 23 7.72 -5.77 1.86
C TYR A 23 6.41 -5.63 1.08
N LEU A 24 6.02 -6.65 0.30
CA LEU A 24 4.74 -6.65 -0.43
C LEU A 24 3.53 -6.66 0.52
N ASP A 25 3.61 -7.39 1.64
CA ASP A 25 2.57 -7.38 2.67
C ASP A 25 2.45 -5.99 3.35
N ALA A 26 3.59 -5.38 3.66
CA ALA A 26 3.64 -4.03 4.25
C ALA A 26 2.98 -2.98 3.33
N ILE A 27 3.19 -3.05 2.01
CA ILE A 27 2.52 -2.18 1.03
C ILE A 27 1.01 -2.34 1.12
N ARG A 28 0.51 -3.58 1.14
CA ARG A 28 -0.93 -3.86 1.21
C ARG A 28 -1.55 -3.31 2.48
N VAL A 29 -0.89 -3.49 3.63
CA VAL A 29 -1.33 -2.95 4.92
C VAL A 29 -1.31 -1.41 4.91
N ALA A 30 -0.24 -0.79 4.43
CA ALA A 30 -0.11 0.67 4.37
C ALA A 30 -1.17 1.29 3.45
N ALA A 31 -1.46 0.64 2.32
CA ALA A 31 -2.49 1.06 1.39
C ALA A 31 -3.89 0.98 2.03
N ALA A 32 -4.19 -0.11 2.75
CA ALA A 32 -5.48 -0.27 3.40
C ALA A 32 -5.68 0.77 4.53
N LEU A 33 -4.64 1.06 5.31
CA LEU A 33 -4.68 2.10 6.34
C LEU A 33 -4.90 3.49 5.72
N TYR A 34 -4.18 3.81 4.65
CA TYR A 34 -4.33 5.08 3.94
C TYR A 34 -5.75 5.26 3.38
N CYS A 35 -6.29 4.23 2.72
CA CYS A 35 -7.61 4.28 2.13
C CYS A 35 -8.73 4.32 3.18
N LYS A 36 -8.56 3.68 4.35
CA LYS A 36 -9.54 3.81 5.44
C LYS A 36 -9.83 5.27 5.81
N ASP A 37 -8.82 6.13 5.77
CA ASP A 37 -8.94 7.53 6.17
C ASP A 37 -9.25 8.48 5.01
N ASN A 38 -8.89 8.12 3.77
CA ASN A 38 -8.96 9.02 2.60
C ASN A 38 -9.91 8.55 1.48
N TYR A 39 -10.09 7.24 1.34
CA TYR A 39 -10.81 6.58 0.24
C TYR A 39 -11.57 5.35 0.77
N GLN A 40 -12.66 5.57 1.50
CA GLN A 40 -13.36 4.50 2.21
C GLN A 40 -13.87 3.38 1.26
N ASP A 41 -14.26 3.72 0.03
CA ASP A 41 -14.63 2.74 -1.01
C ASP A 41 -13.44 1.90 -1.52
N GLY A 42 -12.22 2.33 -1.18
CA GLY A 42 -10.96 1.65 -1.45
C GLY A 42 -10.67 0.48 -0.51
N VAL A 43 -11.43 0.30 0.58
CA VAL A 43 -11.21 -0.75 1.59
C VAL A 43 -12.43 -1.62 1.81
N ILE A 44 -12.18 -2.90 2.08
CA ILE A 44 -13.20 -3.87 2.48
C ILE A 44 -13.17 -3.94 4.01
N ILE A 45 -14.27 -3.52 4.63
CA ILE A 45 -14.42 -3.52 6.09
C ILE A 45 -15.53 -4.50 6.46
N GLU A 46 -15.20 -5.52 7.25
CA GLU A 46 -16.16 -6.46 7.82
C GLU A 46 -16.03 -6.47 9.34
N ASN A 47 -17.17 -6.44 10.05
CA ASN A 47 -17.20 -6.45 11.52
C ASN A 47 -16.32 -5.35 12.18
N GLY A 48 -16.19 -4.20 11.53
CA GLY A 48 -15.37 -3.07 12.01
C GLY A 48 -13.86 -3.25 11.85
N LYS A 49 -13.42 -4.28 11.13
CA LYS A 49 -12.00 -4.55 10.81
C LYS A 49 -11.77 -4.39 9.31
N ILE A 50 -10.57 -3.93 8.95
CA ILE A 50 -10.10 -3.99 7.57
C ILE A 50 -9.81 -5.46 7.27
N GLU A 51 -10.51 -6.01 6.28
CA GLU A 51 -10.24 -7.36 5.76
C GLU A 51 -9.33 -7.30 4.54
N ASP A 52 -9.54 -6.33 3.65
CA ASP A 52 -8.74 -6.18 2.43
C ASP A 52 -8.81 -4.74 1.87
N ILE A 53 -8.03 -4.49 0.84
CA ILE A 53 -8.05 -3.32 -0.03
C ILE A 53 -8.57 -3.70 -1.41
N THR A 54 -9.39 -2.83 -2.01
CA THR A 54 -9.83 -3.01 -3.39
C THR A 54 -8.72 -2.60 -4.36
N ILE A 55 -8.82 -3.04 -5.61
CA ILE A 55 -7.89 -2.58 -6.67
C ILE A 55 -7.95 -1.06 -6.85
N TYR A 56 -9.14 -0.46 -6.66
CA TYR A 56 -9.33 0.99 -6.67
C TYR A 56 -8.50 1.67 -5.57
N GLY A 57 -8.61 1.20 -4.33
CA GLY A 57 -7.83 1.73 -3.20
C GLY A 57 -6.33 1.59 -3.41
N MET A 58 -5.88 0.45 -3.95
CA MET A 58 -4.48 0.24 -4.27
C MET A 58 -3.96 1.25 -5.30
N ILE A 59 -4.75 1.55 -6.35
CA ILE A 59 -4.37 2.55 -7.36
C ILE A 59 -4.25 3.94 -6.73
N GLU A 60 -5.22 4.36 -5.91
CA GLU A 60 -5.18 5.66 -5.22
C GLU A 60 -3.94 5.77 -4.32
N TYR A 61 -3.62 4.72 -3.56
CA TYR A 61 -2.42 4.67 -2.73
C TYR A 61 -1.14 4.77 -3.56
N LEU A 62 -1.01 4.00 -4.65
CA LEU A 62 0.20 3.98 -5.47
C LEU A 62 0.43 5.31 -6.21
N GLN A 63 -0.63 6.03 -6.56
CA GLN A 63 -0.56 7.32 -7.26
C GLN A 63 -0.33 8.51 -6.34
N LYS A 64 -0.53 8.36 -5.02
CA LYS A 64 -0.34 9.45 -4.07
C LYS A 64 1.10 9.97 -4.09
N LYS A 65 1.27 11.25 -3.77
CA LYS A 65 2.60 11.84 -3.57
C LYS A 65 3.19 11.32 -2.26
N VAL A 66 4.47 10.97 -2.28
CA VAL A 66 5.24 10.74 -1.06
C VAL A 66 5.44 12.09 -0.40
N ASN A 67 5.00 12.25 0.84
CA ASN A 67 5.35 13.42 1.63
C ASN A 67 6.80 13.27 2.06
N GLU A 68 7.66 14.16 1.58
CA GLU A 68 9.05 14.28 2.03
C GLU A 68 9.01 14.95 3.41
N ASN A 69 9.23 14.16 4.47
CA ASN A 69 9.51 14.67 5.82
C ASN A 69 11.02 14.72 6.03
#